data_AF-A0A2E8E8K2-F1
#
_entry.id   AF-A0A2E8E8K2-F1
#
_cell.length_a   1.000
_cell.length_b   1.000
_cell.length_c   1.000
_cell.angle_alpha   90.00
_cell.angle_beta   90.00
_cell.angle_gamma   90.00
#
_symmetry.space_group_name_H-M   'P 1'
#
loop_
_entity.id
_entity.type
_entity.pdbx_description
1 polymer ?
#
loop_
_entity_poly.entity_id
_entity_poly.type
_entity_poly.pdbx_seq_one_letter_code
_entity_poly.pdbx_strand_id
1 'polypeptide(L)'
;MRVFDSTWRARAWSRATLVVLVSVSVGFLSSGCYWSRSSTQSVPRLAHPPFDTATAEIAAPFRFAVFGDQKSLAKNGEWDPLLREVQALEPSPAFLLDTGDIVENGAHRDQFVQLEEILSVVSDLPYLLAVGNHEIDHDDETAKGHVVEFLGDVIGRDAFSVDTLYYAKTLGSLRLLTLDSNDLVYPELGACRGRYPVASRGARQMRWLADQLAEPWVGPTVVALHHTLILSATKHEDHARCLWNGAYTAHGDRTLPEILIDGGVDLVLTGHTHTYEVLRVSRGGRSMLSVNVSGKAGGSRRARSVQDPMTAFGRRGWDMRGWDAVSQGAVMPSGPMVNQFGLVTLTATGDLECVIHHVGDPTPHPCHP
;
A
#
# COMPACT_ATOMS: atom_id res chain seq x y z
N MET A 1 -57.32 7.12 -44.36
CA MET A 1 -57.81 6.46 -45.59
C MET A 1 -57.45 7.36 -46.75
N ARG A 2 -56.59 6.86 -47.65
CA ARG A 2 -56.28 7.39 -48.99
C ARG A 2 -55.51 8.73 -49.03
N VAL A 3 -54.52 8.95 -49.90
CA VAL A 3 -53.78 8.14 -50.89
C VAL A 3 -52.83 9.16 -51.56
N PHE A 4 -51.59 8.73 -51.78
CA PHE A 4 -50.71 9.01 -52.92
C PHE A 4 -50.25 10.47 -53.19
N ASP A 5 -48.95 10.75 -53.16
CA ASP A 5 -47.87 10.27 -54.06
C ASP A 5 -47.86 11.02 -55.38
N SER A 6 -46.78 11.76 -55.65
CA SER A 6 -45.89 11.50 -56.78
C SER A 6 -44.95 12.69 -57.06
N THR A 7 -43.70 12.53 -56.64
CA THR A 7 -42.47 12.61 -57.45
C THR A 7 -42.13 13.79 -58.39
N TRP A 8 -40.81 14.04 -58.39
CA TRP A 8 -39.92 14.57 -59.43
C TRP A 8 -39.70 16.10 -59.52
N ARG A 9 -38.46 16.50 -59.18
CA ARG A 9 -37.59 17.32 -60.03
C ARG A 9 -36.14 17.29 -59.55
N ALA A 10 -35.28 16.64 -60.33
CA ALA A 10 -33.84 16.79 -60.25
C ALA A 10 -33.43 18.17 -60.77
N ARG A 11 -32.54 18.87 -60.07
CA ARG A 11 -31.75 19.96 -60.66
C ARG A 11 -30.36 20.07 -60.01
N ALA A 12 -29.38 19.90 -60.90
CA ALA A 12 -28.10 20.59 -61.01
C ALA A 12 -27.16 20.61 -59.79
N TRP A 13 -26.10 19.80 -59.91
CA TRP A 13 -24.90 19.87 -59.10
C TRP A 13 -24.06 21.09 -59.48
N SER A 14 -23.83 21.99 -58.53
CA SER A 14 -22.73 22.95 -58.56
C SER A 14 -21.65 22.49 -57.58
N ARG A 15 -20.43 22.38 -58.08
CA ARG A 15 -19.23 22.01 -57.32
C ARG A 15 -18.97 23.06 -56.24
N ALA A 16 -19.26 22.73 -54.98
CA ALA A 16 -18.82 23.50 -53.83
C ALA A 16 -17.50 22.91 -53.32
N THR A 17 -16.46 23.73 -53.34
CA THR A 17 -15.13 23.48 -52.78
C THR A 17 -15.26 23.10 -51.31
N LEU A 18 -14.93 21.85 -50.98
CA LEU A 18 -14.89 21.35 -49.61
C LEU A 18 -13.64 21.94 -48.91
N VAL A 19 -13.82 23.03 -48.17
CA VAL A 19 -12.83 23.49 -47.20
C VAL A 19 -12.89 22.54 -46.02
N VAL A 20 -11.93 21.62 -45.94
CA VAL A 20 -11.73 20.78 -44.76
C VAL A 20 -11.17 21.67 -43.66
N LEU A 21 -12.06 22.12 -42.76
CA LEU A 21 -11.69 22.66 -41.46
C LEU A 21 -11.09 21.52 -40.63
N VAL A 22 -9.77 21.37 -40.69
CA VAL A 22 -9.02 20.57 -39.72
C VAL A 22 -9.20 21.27 -38.38
N SER A 23 -10.11 20.73 -37.58
CA SER A 23 -10.30 21.12 -36.20
C SER A 23 -9.09 20.57 -35.44
N VAL A 24 -8.03 21.39 -35.31
CA VAL A 24 -6.99 21.12 -34.32
C VAL A 24 -7.63 21.35 -32.97
N SER A 25 -8.12 20.28 -32.36
CA SER A 25 -8.47 20.27 -30.95
C SER A 25 -7.20 20.58 -30.17
N VAL A 26 -6.99 21.87 -29.86
CA VAL A 26 -6.04 22.28 -28.83
C VAL A 26 -6.56 21.69 -27.54
N GLY A 27 -6.02 20.53 -27.17
CA GLY A 27 -6.34 19.85 -25.93
C GLY A 27 -6.10 20.81 -24.79
N PHE A 28 -7.16 21.11 -24.04
CA PHE A 28 -7.03 21.68 -22.72
C PHE A 28 -6.06 20.79 -21.93
N LEU A 29 -4.95 21.36 -21.47
CA LEU A 29 -4.04 20.76 -20.51
C LEU A 29 -4.78 20.59 -19.18
N SER A 30 -5.61 19.55 -19.07
CA SER A 30 -5.97 19.01 -17.77
C SER A 30 -4.73 18.35 -17.23
N SER A 31 -4.21 18.86 -16.12
CA SER A 31 -2.97 18.48 -15.47
C SER A 31 -2.95 17.06 -14.90
N GLY A 32 -3.72 16.09 -15.42
CA GLY A 32 -3.63 14.68 -15.07
C GLY A 32 -3.04 13.88 -16.23
N CYS A 33 -1.95 13.16 -16.00
CA CYS A 33 -1.42 12.20 -16.96
C CYS A 33 -2.45 11.07 -17.14
N TYR A 34 -3.26 11.16 -18.20
CA TYR A 34 -4.24 10.14 -18.56
C TYR A 34 -3.57 9.09 -19.45
N TRP A 35 -3.27 7.93 -18.89
CA TRP A 35 -2.71 6.78 -19.61
C TRP A 35 -3.81 6.04 -20.36
N SER A 36 -4.28 6.62 -21.47
CA SER A 36 -5.34 5.97 -22.27
C SER A 36 -4.90 4.63 -22.88
N ARG A 37 -3.58 4.41 -23.01
CA ARG A 37 -2.94 3.21 -23.57
C ARG A 37 -1.55 3.03 -22.98
N SER A 38 -1.17 1.79 -22.69
CA SER A 38 0.21 1.41 -22.36
C SER A 38 1.04 1.26 -23.64
N SER A 39 2.33 1.58 -23.61
CA SER A 39 3.26 1.21 -24.68
C SER A 39 3.43 -0.31 -24.79
N THR A 40 4.12 -0.75 -25.84
CA THR A 40 4.50 -2.15 -26.07
C THR A 40 5.81 -2.54 -25.39
N GLN A 41 6.46 -1.64 -24.67
CA GLN A 41 7.69 -1.95 -23.93
C GLN A 41 7.42 -3.05 -22.89
N SER A 42 8.42 -3.88 -22.61
CA SER A 42 8.31 -4.83 -21.50
C SER A 42 8.39 -4.09 -20.17
N VAL A 43 7.73 -4.63 -19.15
CA VAL A 43 8.00 -4.21 -17.77
C VAL A 43 9.47 -4.52 -17.47
N PRO A 44 10.26 -3.57 -16.96
CA PRO A 44 11.63 -3.85 -16.58
C PRO A 44 11.65 -4.76 -15.36
N ARG A 45 12.78 -5.42 -15.11
CA ARG A 45 13.02 -6.09 -13.84
C ARG A 45 13.81 -5.14 -12.97
N LEU A 46 13.35 -4.89 -11.76
CA LEU A 46 13.96 -3.90 -10.89
C LEU A 46 15.42 -4.30 -10.58
N ALA A 47 16.36 -3.44 -10.96
CA ALA A 47 17.80 -3.68 -10.82
C ALA A 47 18.33 -3.42 -9.39
N HIS A 48 17.59 -3.89 -8.38
CA HIS A 48 17.97 -3.84 -6.97
C HIS A 48 18.47 -5.21 -6.53
N PRO A 49 19.30 -5.28 -5.47
CA PRO A 49 19.85 -6.56 -5.03
C PRO A 49 18.74 -7.46 -4.45
N PRO A 50 18.79 -8.79 -4.71
CA PRO A 50 17.87 -9.75 -4.09
C PRO A 50 17.92 -9.66 -2.58
N PHE A 51 16.76 -9.57 -1.93
CA PHE A 51 16.65 -9.30 -0.50
C PHE A 51 17.47 -10.29 0.33
N ASP A 52 17.23 -11.60 0.16
CA ASP A 52 17.84 -12.62 1.00
C ASP A 52 19.38 -12.63 0.88
N THR A 53 19.91 -12.32 -0.31
CA THR A 53 21.35 -12.23 -0.55
C THR A 53 21.95 -10.97 0.08
N ALA A 54 21.31 -9.82 -0.13
CA ALA A 54 21.81 -8.52 0.37
C ALA A 54 21.80 -8.42 1.90
N THR A 55 20.95 -9.22 2.54
CA THR A 55 20.65 -9.11 3.97
C THR A 55 21.18 -10.27 4.82
N ALA A 56 21.77 -11.29 4.19
CA ALA A 56 22.19 -12.54 4.84
C ALA A 56 23.07 -12.35 6.08
N GLU A 57 23.96 -11.35 6.06
CA GLU A 57 24.95 -11.10 7.12
C GLU A 57 24.57 -9.95 8.06
N ILE A 58 23.38 -9.37 7.92
CA ILE A 58 22.93 -8.25 8.75
C ILE A 58 22.38 -8.78 10.07
N ALA A 59 22.88 -8.21 11.17
CA ALA A 59 22.40 -8.45 12.53
C ALA A 59 22.04 -7.13 13.21
N ALA A 60 21.24 -7.22 14.28
CA ALA A 60 20.92 -6.03 15.09
C ALA A 60 22.20 -5.41 15.69
N PRO A 61 22.31 -4.06 15.77
CA PRO A 61 21.29 -3.10 15.37
C PRO A 61 21.31 -2.81 13.87
N PHE A 62 20.12 -2.65 13.28
CA PHE A 62 19.95 -2.16 11.91
C PHE A 62 18.65 -1.35 11.79
N ARG A 63 18.46 -0.66 10.67
CA ARG A 63 17.22 0.08 10.40
C ARG A 63 16.72 -0.15 8.97
N PHE A 64 15.44 0.08 8.74
CA PHE A 64 14.85 0.06 7.41
C PHE A 64 13.89 1.24 7.23
N ALA A 65 13.80 1.74 5.99
CA ALA A 65 12.90 2.83 5.66
C ALA A 65 11.57 2.26 5.16
N VAL A 66 10.47 2.87 5.58
CA VAL A 66 9.11 2.52 5.16
C VAL A 66 8.39 3.74 4.60
N PHE A 67 7.73 3.59 3.47
CA PHE A 67 6.91 4.61 2.83
C PHE A 67 5.88 3.92 1.93
N GLY A 68 4.98 4.66 1.30
CA GLY A 68 4.07 4.10 0.31
C GLY A 68 3.19 5.17 -0.29
N ASP A 69 2.29 4.80 -1.21
CA ASP A 69 1.36 5.70 -1.90
C ASP A 69 2.02 6.90 -2.56
N GLN A 70 3.29 6.75 -2.92
CA GLN A 70 4.04 7.80 -3.57
C GLN A 70 3.62 7.92 -5.03
N LYS A 71 3.11 6.83 -5.64
CA LYS A 71 2.60 6.66 -7.03
C LYS A 71 3.53 7.30 -8.05
N SER A 72 4.18 6.52 -8.93
CA SER A 72 5.23 6.99 -9.84
C SER A 72 4.93 8.25 -10.69
N LEU A 73 3.71 8.83 -10.66
CA LEU A 73 3.30 10.04 -11.36
C LEU A 73 2.30 10.95 -10.61
N ALA A 74 2.29 10.98 -9.26
CA ALA A 74 1.52 11.99 -8.51
C ALA A 74 2.13 13.41 -8.65
N LYS A 75 2.07 13.97 -9.86
CA LYS A 75 2.17 15.37 -10.30
C LYS A 75 3.36 16.25 -9.90
N ASN A 76 4.29 15.88 -9.01
CA ASN A 76 5.24 16.88 -8.47
C ASN A 76 6.71 16.43 -8.27
N GLY A 77 7.17 15.30 -8.82
CA GLY A 77 8.58 14.86 -8.62
C GLY A 77 8.90 14.58 -7.15
N GLU A 78 7.94 13.99 -6.44
CA GLU A 78 7.87 13.92 -4.98
C GLU A 78 8.68 12.75 -4.40
N TRP A 79 9.01 11.74 -5.21
CA TRP A 79 9.88 10.62 -4.84
C TRP A 79 11.34 11.06 -4.69
N ASP A 80 11.87 11.88 -5.61
CA ASP A 80 13.30 12.18 -5.65
C ASP A 80 13.82 12.82 -4.36
N PRO A 81 13.15 13.82 -3.74
CA PRO A 81 13.62 14.37 -2.47
C PRO A 81 13.55 13.34 -1.33
N LEU A 82 12.50 12.51 -1.29
CA LEU A 82 12.36 11.45 -0.28
C LEU A 82 13.49 10.43 -0.42
N LEU A 83 13.71 9.90 -1.62
CA LEU A 83 14.74 8.88 -1.88
C LEU A 83 16.15 9.42 -1.63
N ARG A 84 16.41 10.70 -1.96
CA ARG A 84 17.69 11.35 -1.64
C ARG A 84 17.92 11.47 -0.14
N GLU A 85 16.88 11.81 0.63
CA GLU A 85 17.01 11.85 2.10
C GLU A 85 17.23 10.46 2.69
N VAL A 86 16.51 9.45 2.20
CA VAL A 86 16.73 8.06 2.60
C VAL A 86 18.15 7.59 2.24
N GLN A 87 18.65 7.93 1.05
CA GLN A 87 20.02 7.62 0.62
C GLN A 87 21.08 8.32 1.50
N ALA A 88 20.79 9.51 2.02
CA ALA A 88 21.70 10.29 2.84
C ALA A 88 21.71 9.91 4.34
N LEU A 89 20.89 8.93 4.74
CA LEU A 89 20.80 8.46 6.11
C LEU A 89 22.08 7.76 6.56
N GLU A 90 22.64 8.19 7.69
CA GLU A 90 23.78 7.52 8.35
C GLU A 90 23.39 6.99 9.74
N PRO A 91 23.51 5.68 10.02
CA PRO A 91 23.92 4.59 9.10
C PRO A 91 22.90 4.29 7.97
N SER A 92 23.31 3.80 6.80
CA SER A 92 22.35 3.46 5.73
C SER A 92 21.28 2.46 6.18
N PRO A 93 20.01 2.57 5.73
CA PRO A 93 19.01 1.53 5.92
C PRO A 93 19.46 0.19 5.30
N ALA A 94 19.09 -0.93 5.91
CA ALA A 94 19.36 -2.27 5.40
C ALA A 94 18.49 -2.63 4.19
N PHE A 95 17.29 -2.07 4.10
CA PHE A 95 16.35 -2.25 2.99
C PHE A 95 15.27 -1.17 3.01
N LEU A 96 14.48 -1.13 1.95
CA LEU A 96 13.30 -0.29 1.76
C LEU A 96 12.05 -1.18 1.75
N LEU A 97 10.99 -0.71 2.42
CA LEU A 97 9.68 -1.34 2.41
C LEU A 97 8.63 -0.35 1.92
N ASP A 98 8.09 -0.59 0.74
CA ASP A 98 6.96 0.17 0.23
C ASP A 98 5.64 -0.49 0.65
N THR A 99 4.73 0.27 1.27
CA THR A 99 3.42 -0.20 1.72
C THR A 99 2.37 -0.24 0.61
N GLY A 100 2.74 -0.10 -0.66
CA GLY A 100 1.85 -0.27 -1.81
C GLY A 100 1.49 1.03 -2.51
N ASP A 101 0.78 0.91 -3.64
CA ASP A 101 0.47 2.01 -4.56
C ASP A 101 1.75 2.68 -5.10
N ILE A 102 2.66 1.86 -5.62
CA ILE A 102 3.91 2.27 -6.28
C ILE A 102 3.65 2.86 -7.68
N VAL A 103 2.54 2.47 -8.31
CA VAL A 103 2.08 3.00 -9.59
C VAL A 103 0.64 3.49 -9.46
N GLU A 104 0.18 4.34 -10.39
CA GLU A 104 -1.23 4.79 -10.42
C GLU A 104 -2.13 3.73 -11.07
N ASN A 105 -1.60 2.86 -11.94
CA ASN A 105 -2.35 1.70 -12.44
C ASN A 105 -1.37 0.64 -12.95
N GLY A 106 -1.40 -0.54 -12.33
CA GLY A 106 -0.53 -1.68 -12.64
C GLY A 106 -0.73 -2.28 -14.04
N ALA A 107 -1.86 -2.02 -14.71
CA ALA A 107 -2.07 -2.44 -16.09
C ALA A 107 -1.19 -1.65 -17.10
N HIS A 108 -0.57 -0.54 -16.69
CA HIS A 108 0.23 0.32 -17.57
C HIS A 108 1.74 0.15 -17.35
N ARG A 109 2.40 -0.53 -18.30
CA ARG A 109 3.83 -0.89 -18.23
C ARG A 109 4.76 0.31 -18.11
N ASP A 110 4.42 1.40 -18.78
CA ASP A 110 5.22 2.62 -18.81
C ASP A 110 5.41 3.23 -17.41
N GLN A 111 4.50 2.95 -16.48
CA GLN A 111 4.61 3.41 -15.10
C GLN A 111 5.69 2.64 -14.33
N PHE A 112 5.95 1.38 -14.69
CA PHE A 112 7.05 0.58 -14.12
C PHE A 112 8.41 0.96 -14.72
N VAL A 113 8.44 1.33 -16.01
CA VAL A 113 9.66 1.89 -16.65
C VAL A 113 10.11 3.16 -15.92
N GLN A 114 9.17 4.07 -15.68
CA GLN A 114 9.48 5.29 -14.93
C GLN A 114 9.81 5.02 -13.47
N LEU A 115 9.12 4.05 -12.85
CA LEU A 115 9.42 3.67 -11.48
C LEU A 115 10.85 3.11 -11.34
N GLU A 116 11.34 2.33 -12.31
CA GLU A 116 12.74 1.88 -12.35
C GLU A 116 13.71 3.06 -12.35
N GLU A 117 13.47 4.07 -13.19
CA GLU A 117 14.30 5.27 -13.27
C GLU A 117 14.31 6.04 -11.94
N ILE A 118 13.15 6.19 -11.30
CA ILE A 118 13.02 6.85 -9.99
C ILE A 118 13.79 6.07 -8.90
N LEU A 119 13.61 4.75 -8.85
CA LEU A 119 14.22 3.89 -7.84
C LEU A 119 15.74 3.74 -8.00
N SER A 120 16.29 4.06 -9.17
CA SER A 120 17.75 4.00 -9.42
C SER A 120 18.59 4.80 -8.40
N VAL A 121 18.02 5.85 -7.79
CA VAL A 121 18.66 6.65 -6.73
C VAL A 121 19.04 5.80 -5.52
N VAL A 122 18.31 4.74 -5.23
CA VAL A 122 18.49 3.85 -4.07
C VAL A 122 18.72 2.40 -4.51
N SER A 123 19.31 2.21 -5.70
CA SER A 123 19.54 0.90 -6.34
C SER A 123 20.42 -0.06 -5.55
N ASP A 124 21.23 0.43 -4.62
CA ASP A 124 22.05 -0.40 -3.74
C ASP A 124 21.26 -1.08 -2.60
N LEU A 125 20.01 -0.68 -2.38
CA LEU A 125 19.17 -1.18 -1.29
C LEU A 125 18.10 -2.15 -1.80
N PRO A 126 17.87 -3.31 -1.16
CA PRO A 126 16.72 -4.16 -1.47
C PRO A 126 15.41 -3.40 -1.31
N TYR A 127 14.48 -3.60 -2.25
CA TYR A 127 13.17 -2.94 -2.28
C TYR A 127 12.04 -3.97 -2.16
N LEU A 128 11.41 -4.02 -1.00
CA LEU A 128 10.25 -4.88 -0.74
C LEU A 128 8.94 -4.10 -0.91
N LEU A 129 7.87 -4.81 -1.24
CA LEU A 129 6.54 -4.24 -1.49
C LEU A 129 5.46 -5.02 -0.75
N ALA A 130 4.57 -4.31 -0.06
CA ALA A 130 3.22 -4.78 0.25
C ALA A 130 2.26 -4.28 -0.83
N VAL A 131 1.66 -5.19 -1.60
CA VAL A 131 0.89 -4.81 -2.80
C VAL A 131 -0.35 -3.98 -2.44
N GLY A 132 -0.50 -2.84 -3.13
CA GLY A 132 -1.65 -1.94 -3.02
C GLY A 132 -2.74 -2.21 -4.05
N ASN A 133 -3.82 -1.43 -3.99
CA ASN A 133 -4.94 -1.64 -4.90
C ASN A 133 -4.66 -1.09 -6.31
N HIS A 134 -3.71 -0.17 -6.46
CA HIS A 134 -3.34 0.34 -7.77
C HIS A 134 -2.43 -0.63 -8.55
N GLU A 135 -1.66 -1.49 -7.89
CA GLU A 135 -0.82 -2.51 -8.56
C GLU A 135 -1.65 -3.61 -9.23
N ILE A 136 -2.81 -3.94 -8.67
CA ILE A 136 -3.64 -5.05 -9.15
C ILE A 136 -4.81 -4.62 -10.02
N ASP A 137 -5.11 -3.32 -10.12
CA ASP A 137 -6.23 -2.70 -10.88
C ASP A 137 -7.49 -3.60 -10.99
N HIS A 138 -8.29 -3.64 -9.94
CA HIS A 138 -9.51 -4.47 -9.90
C HIS A 138 -9.25 -5.97 -10.12
N ASP A 139 -8.15 -6.48 -9.56
CA ASP A 139 -7.79 -7.89 -9.60
C ASP A 139 -7.38 -8.40 -11.01
N ASP A 140 -6.96 -7.49 -11.89
CA ASP A 140 -6.50 -7.79 -13.24
C ASP A 140 -5.19 -8.61 -13.24
N GLU A 141 -5.21 -9.76 -13.91
CA GLU A 141 -4.06 -10.67 -13.99
C GLU A 141 -2.85 -10.03 -14.71
N THR A 142 -3.09 -9.13 -15.67
CA THR A 142 -2.01 -8.44 -16.38
C THR A 142 -1.30 -7.46 -15.44
N ALA A 143 -2.07 -6.70 -14.65
CA ALA A 143 -1.55 -5.79 -13.64
C ALA A 143 -0.71 -6.53 -12.58
N LYS A 144 -1.24 -7.65 -12.07
CA LYS A 144 -0.49 -8.56 -11.17
C LYS A 144 0.78 -9.10 -11.82
N GLY A 145 0.70 -9.51 -13.09
CA GLY A 145 1.85 -10.00 -13.84
C GLY A 145 2.95 -8.95 -13.98
N HIS A 146 2.59 -7.68 -14.16
CA HIS A 146 3.56 -6.59 -14.24
C HIS A 146 4.28 -6.36 -12.90
N VAL A 147 3.56 -6.29 -11.78
CA VAL A 147 4.22 -6.12 -10.47
C VAL A 147 5.12 -7.31 -10.10
N VAL A 148 4.71 -8.54 -10.46
CA VAL A 148 5.53 -9.76 -10.29
C VAL A 148 6.77 -9.72 -11.17
N GLU A 149 6.66 -9.31 -12.43
CA GLU A 149 7.83 -9.19 -13.31
C GLU A 149 8.81 -8.12 -12.81
N PHE A 150 8.28 -6.99 -12.30
CA PHE A 150 9.07 -5.89 -11.78
C PHE A 150 9.88 -6.28 -10.53
N LEU A 151 9.24 -6.93 -9.53
CA LEU A 151 9.84 -7.18 -8.22
C LEU A 151 10.32 -8.61 -7.98
N GLY A 152 10.01 -9.55 -8.88
CA GLY A 152 10.25 -10.97 -8.69
C GLY A 152 11.72 -11.32 -8.41
N ASP A 153 12.68 -10.59 -8.98
CA ASP A 153 14.11 -10.83 -8.73
C ASP A 153 14.57 -10.31 -7.35
N VAL A 154 13.89 -9.28 -6.82
CA VAL A 154 14.20 -8.68 -5.51
C VAL A 154 13.56 -9.47 -4.38
N ILE A 155 12.28 -9.82 -4.53
CA ILE A 155 11.51 -10.58 -3.51
C ILE A 155 11.81 -12.08 -3.60
N GLY A 156 12.07 -12.61 -4.79
CA GLY A 156 12.25 -14.04 -5.06
C GLY A 156 11.02 -14.64 -5.75
N ARG A 157 11.22 -15.14 -6.98
CA ARG A 157 10.15 -15.60 -7.87
C ARG A 157 9.39 -16.84 -7.39
N ASP A 158 10.01 -17.62 -6.51
CA ASP A 158 9.33 -18.78 -5.90
C ASP A 158 8.35 -18.36 -4.80
N ALA A 159 8.61 -17.21 -4.15
CA ALA A 159 7.79 -16.67 -3.07
C ALA A 159 6.75 -15.64 -3.54
N PHE A 160 6.96 -15.01 -4.69
CA PHE A 160 6.13 -13.91 -5.21
C PHE A 160 5.67 -14.20 -6.65
N SER A 161 4.37 -14.46 -6.80
CA SER A 161 3.75 -14.85 -8.07
C SER A 161 2.35 -14.25 -8.21
N VAL A 162 1.78 -14.32 -9.42
CA VAL A 162 0.45 -13.73 -9.71
C VAL A 162 -0.65 -14.23 -8.76
N ASP A 163 -0.54 -15.49 -8.33
CA ASP A 163 -1.50 -16.11 -7.40
C ASP A 163 -1.14 -15.93 -5.92
N THR A 164 0.06 -15.44 -5.61
CA THR A 164 0.61 -15.31 -4.24
C THR A 164 1.43 -14.02 -4.14
N LEU A 165 0.74 -12.93 -3.76
CA LEU A 165 1.30 -11.59 -3.60
C LEU A 165 1.62 -11.22 -2.14
N TYR A 166 1.67 -12.24 -1.27
CA TYR A 166 2.04 -12.17 0.14
C TYR A 166 3.20 -13.13 0.38
N TYR A 167 4.11 -12.80 1.28
CA TYR A 167 5.35 -13.55 1.46
C TYR A 167 5.98 -13.27 2.83
N ALA A 168 6.91 -14.13 3.23
CA ALA A 168 7.69 -13.97 4.45
C ALA A 168 9.15 -13.69 4.11
N LYS A 169 9.79 -12.85 4.93
CA LYS A 169 11.21 -12.54 4.90
C LYS A 169 11.79 -12.54 6.30
N THR A 170 13.08 -12.80 6.39
CA THR A 170 13.84 -12.78 7.64
C THR A 170 15.09 -11.93 7.46
N LEU A 171 15.38 -11.08 8.43
CA LEU A 171 16.57 -10.24 8.49
C LEU A 171 17.12 -10.28 9.92
N GLY A 172 18.22 -11.00 10.13
CA GLY A 172 18.71 -11.27 11.50
C GLY A 172 17.61 -11.88 12.37
N SER A 173 17.25 -11.22 13.47
CA SER A 173 16.17 -11.64 14.38
C SER A 173 14.80 -11.03 14.07
N LEU A 174 14.66 -10.29 12.96
CA LEU A 174 13.38 -9.73 12.52
C LEU A 174 12.66 -10.71 11.57
N ARG A 175 11.41 -11.06 11.91
CA ARG A 175 10.47 -11.71 10.98
C ARG A 175 9.60 -10.63 10.33
N LEU A 176 9.60 -10.57 9.01
CA LEU A 176 8.76 -9.69 8.21
C LEU A 176 7.75 -10.51 7.43
N LEU A 177 6.46 -10.26 7.63
CA LEU A 177 5.38 -10.89 6.86
C LEU A 177 4.66 -9.81 6.06
N THR A 178 4.58 -9.99 4.76
CA THR A 178 3.85 -9.09 3.88
C THR A 178 2.53 -9.73 3.47
N LEU A 179 1.42 -8.99 3.57
CA LEU A 179 0.08 -9.44 3.23
C LEU A 179 -0.47 -8.69 2.00
N ASP A 180 -1.19 -9.41 1.15
CA ASP A 180 -2.02 -8.80 0.11
C ASP A 180 -3.38 -8.46 0.73
N SER A 181 -3.48 -7.21 1.19
CA SER A 181 -4.72 -6.71 1.80
C SER A 181 -5.91 -6.63 0.84
N ASN A 182 -5.70 -6.67 -0.48
CA ASN A 182 -6.79 -6.64 -1.46
C ASN A 182 -7.69 -7.88 -1.34
N ASP A 183 -7.09 -9.04 -1.06
CA ASP A 183 -7.82 -10.29 -0.79
C ASP A 183 -8.72 -10.24 0.45
N LEU A 184 -8.50 -9.25 1.32
CA LEU A 184 -9.17 -9.11 2.60
C LEU A 184 -10.28 -8.04 2.55
N VAL A 185 -10.04 -6.94 1.82
CA VAL A 185 -11.00 -5.83 1.69
C VAL A 185 -11.87 -5.90 0.43
N TYR A 186 -11.43 -6.61 -0.61
CA TYR A 186 -12.17 -6.82 -1.86
C TYR A 186 -12.44 -8.31 -2.13
N PRO A 187 -13.12 -9.03 -1.21
CA PRO A 187 -13.38 -10.46 -1.40
C PRO A 187 -14.31 -10.67 -2.60
N GLU A 188 -13.83 -11.32 -3.68
CA GLU A 188 -14.58 -11.72 -4.89
C GLU A 188 -15.85 -10.89 -5.16
N LEU A 189 -15.66 -9.55 -5.17
CA LEU A 189 -16.62 -8.48 -5.51
C LEU A 189 -17.95 -8.42 -4.73
N GLY A 190 -17.96 -8.79 -3.44
CA GLY A 190 -19.08 -8.54 -2.51
C GLY A 190 -18.62 -7.83 -1.23
N ALA A 191 -19.37 -6.84 -0.74
CA ALA A 191 -19.03 -6.04 0.45
C ALA A 191 -18.54 -6.90 1.63
N CYS A 192 -17.66 -6.34 2.46
CA CYS A 192 -17.12 -6.96 3.67
C CYS A 192 -18.24 -7.42 4.62
N ARG A 193 -18.68 -8.65 4.44
CA ARG A 193 -19.70 -9.30 5.25
C ARG A 193 -18.96 -10.13 6.28
N GLY A 194 -19.34 -9.96 7.55
CA GLY A 194 -18.51 -10.30 8.71
C GLY A 194 -18.04 -11.74 8.89
N ARG A 195 -18.28 -12.67 7.97
CA ARG A 195 -17.73 -14.03 8.02
C ARG A 195 -17.25 -14.47 6.64
N TYR A 196 -15.95 -14.70 6.50
CA TYR A 196 -15.34 -15.17 5.25
C TYR A 196 -15.36 -16.70 5.16
N PRO A 197 -15.77 -17.27 4.01
CA PRO A 197 -15.74 -18.72 3.76
C PRO A 197 -14.32 -19.28 3.72
N VAL A 198 -14.14 -20.54 4.11
CA VAL A 198 -12.85 -21.25 4.15
C VAL A 198 -12.14 -21.30 2.78
N ALA A 199 -12.90 -21.24 1.70
CA ALA A 199 -12.39 -21.34 0.34
C ALA A 199 -11.92 -20.01 -0.27
N SER A 200 -12.24 -18.86 0.34
CA SER A 200 -11.88 -17.55 -0.21
C SER A 200 -10.36 -17.34 -0.24
N ARG A 201 -9.86 -16.51 -1.17
CA ARG A 201 -8.42 -16.18 -1.23
C ARG A 201 -7.92 -15.59 0.08
N GLY A 202 -8.67 -14.66 0.66
CA GLY A 202 -8.40 -14.12 2.00
C GLY A 202 -8.32 -15.20 3.08
N ALA A 203 -9.19 -16.21 3.09
CA ALA A 203 -9.11 -17.29 4.07
C ALA A 203 -7.88 -18.20 3.87
N ARG A 204 -7.41 -18.40 2.62
CA ARG A 204 -6.14 -19.10 2.35
C ARG A 204 -4.95 -18.30 2.85
N GLN A 205 -4.92 -17.00 2.58
CA GLN A 205 -3.89 -16.10 3.06
C GLN A 205 -3.85 -16.04 4.60
N MET A 206 -5.01 -15.99 5.26
CA MET A 206 -5.08 -16.04 6.72
C MET A 206 -4.61 -17.38 7.28
N ARG A 207 -4.80 -18.50 6.56
CA ARG A 207 -4.21 -19.78 6.95
C ARG A 207 -2.70 -19.72 6.90
N TRP A 208 -2.14 -19.26 5.79
CA TRP A 208 -0.71 -19.04 5.65
C TRP A 208 -0.16 -18.15 6.76
N LEU A 209 -0.82 -17.03 7.07
CA LEU A 209 -0.40 -16.12 8.15
C LEU A 209 -0.42 -16.83 9.51
N ALA A 210 -1.48 -17.57 9.84
CA ALA A 210 -1.57 -18.29 11.10
C ALA A 210 -0.47 -19.36 11.21
N ASP A 211 -0.15 -20.05 10.12
CA ASP A 211 0.93 -21.03 10.07
C ASP A 211 2.29 -20.35 10.30
N GLN A 212 2.56 -19.22 9.63
CA GLN A 212 3.78 -18.43 9.83
C GLN A 212 3.93 -17.93 11.27
N LEU A 213 2.83 -17.52 11.92
CA LEU A 213 2.85 -17.04 13.31
C LEU A 213 2.95 -18.18 14.34
N ALA A 214 2.53 -19.40 13.98
CA ALA A 214 2.67 -20.59 14.83
C ALA A 214 4.09 -21.16 14.82
N GLU A 215 4.89 -20.86 13.80
CA GLU A 215 6.31 -21.22 13.78
C GLU A 215 7.05 -20.55 14.96
N PRO A 216 7.82 -21.31 15.76
CA PRO A 216 8.58 -20.74 16.87
C PRO A 216 9.53 -19.65 16.41
N TRP A 217 9.39 -18.46 17.00
CA TRP A 217 10.19 -17.29 16.66
C TRP A 217 10.71 -16.59 17.92
N VAL A 218 11.97 -16.15 17.86
CA VAL A 218 12.60 -15.35 18.92
C VAL A 218 13.10 -14.06 18.29
N GLY A 219 12.42 -12.97 18.60
CA GLY A 219 12.68 -11.65 18.04
C GLY A 219 11.39 -10.98 17.60
N PRO A 220 11.47 -9.73 17.12
CA PRO A 220 10.29 -9.00 16.72
C PRO A 220 9.67 -9.56 15.43
N THR A 221 8.35 -9.41 15.33
CA THR A 221 7.57 -9.70 14.12
C THR A 221 6.91 -8.42 13.61
N VAL A 222 7.21 -8.07 12.37
CA VAL A 222 6.59 -6.97 11.63
C VAL A 222 5.66 -7.53 10.56
N VAL A 223 4.48 -6.95 10.43
CA VAL A 223 3.55 -7.25 9.34
C VAL A 223 3.34 -6.01 8.48
N ALA A 224 3.45 -6.14 7.17
CA ALA A 224 3.23 -5.05 6.21
C ALA A 224 2.04 -5.37 5.30
N LEU A 225 1.14 -4.40 5.10
CA LEU A 225 -0.03 -4.54 4.23
C LEU A 225 -0.51 -3.17 3.79
N HIS A 226 -1.09 -3.05 2.59
CA HIS A 226 -1.44 -1.73 2.07
C HIS A 226 -2.61 -1.05 2.82
N HIS A 227 -3.73 -1.73 2.98
CA HIS A 227 -4.91 -1.16 3.65
C HIS A 227 -4.74 -1.13 5.18
N THR A 228 -5.12 -0.01 5.81
CA THR A 228 -5.05 0.20 7.27
C THR A 228 -6.11 -0.57 8.05
N LEU A 229 -5.75 -1.11 9.22
CA LEU A 229 -6.66 -1.80 10.16
C LEU A 229 -7.61 -0.84 10.88
N ILE A 230 -7.12 0.34 11.24
CA ILE A 230 -7.80 1.29 12.13
C ILE A 230 -7.28 2.70 11.85
N LEU A 231 -8.20 3.67 11.73
CA LEU A 231 -7.84 5.04 11.39
C LEU A 231 -8.85 6.09 11.89
N SER A 232 -8.37 7.29 12.13
CA SER A 232 -9.18 8.46 12.54
C SER A 232 -9.71 9.28 11.36
N ALA A 233 -9.17 9.11 10.15
CA ALA A 233 -9.74 9.73 8.94
C ALA A 233 -11.12 9.13 8.60
N THR A 234 -11.93 9.88 7.85
CA THR A 234 -13.26 9.42 7.38
C THR A 234 -13.19 8.72 6.04
N LYS A 235 -12.19 9.01 5.23
CA LYS A 235 -11.99 8.34 3.94
C LYS A 235 -11.28 7.00 4.17
N HIS A 236 -11.72 5.95 3.48
CA HIS A 236 -11.25 4.56 3.63
C HIS A 236 -11.63 3.87 4.96
N GLU A 237 -12.55 4.44 5.75
CA GLU A 237 -13.02 3.84 7.00
C GLU A 237 -13.78 2.52 6.81
N ASP A 238 -14.38 2.33 5.63
CA ASP A 238 -15.03 1.09 5.23
C ASP A 238 -14.00 -0.04 5.10
N HIS A 239 -12.94 0.15 4.31
CA HIS A 239 -11.88 -0.85 4.16
C HIS A 239 -11.23 -1.21 5.51
N ALA A 240 -10.98 -0.22 6.37
CA ALA A 240 -10.37 -0.50 7.67
C ALA A 240 -11.31 -1.27 8.60
N ARG A 241 -12.60 -0.92 8.62
CA ARG A 241 -13.59 -1.72 9.35
C ARG A 241 -13.71 -3.13 8.78
N CYS A 242 -13.50 -3.32 7.48
CA CYS A 242 -13.44 -4.67 6.91
C CYS A 242 -12.30 -5.48 7.52
N LEU A 243 -11.08 -4.92 7.54
CA LEU A 243 -9.92 -5.61 8.12
C LEU A 243 -10.09 -5.84 9.62
N TRP A 244 -10.69 -4.90 10.34
CA TRP A 244 -10.85 -5.01 11.79
C TRP A 244 -11.95 -6.00 12.20
N ASN A 245 -13.14 -5.88 11.61
CA ASN A 245 -14.32 -6.65 12.01
C ASN A 245 -14.46 -7.97 11.26
N GLY A 246 -13.75 -8.13 10.16
CA GLY A 246 -13.84 -9.28 9.28
C GLY A 246 -13.38 -10.56 9.97
N ALA A 247 -14.29 -11.51 10.20
CA ALA A 247 -13.97 -12.78 10.85
C ALA A 247 -13.72 -13.91 9.85
N TYR A 248 -12.68 -14.69 10.08
CA TYR A 248 -12.29 -15.79 9.19
C TYR A 248 -12.69 -17.13 9.81
N THR A 249 -13.68 -17.80 9.20
CA THR A 249 -14.23 -19.08 9.71
C THR A 249 -13.15 -20.15 9.87
N ALA A 250 -12.17 -20.16 8.96
CA ALA A 250 -11.03 -21.08 9.00
C ALA A 250 -10.20 -20.96 10.29
N HIS A 251 -10.37 -19.88 11.05
CA HIS A 251 -9.62 -19.52 12.24
C HIS A 251 -10.52 -19.34 13.46
N GLY A 252 -11.64 -20.06 13.52
CA GLY A 252 -12.56 -20.00 14.65
C GLY A 252 -13.25 -18.66 14.79
N ASP A 253 -13.56 -18.01 13.66
CA ASP A 253 -14.18 -16.68 13.59
C ASP A 253 -13.33 -15.56 14.22
N ARG A 254 -12.01 -15.72 14.24
CA ARG A 254 -11.07 -14.67 14.63
C ARG A 254 -10.94 -13.60 13.55
N THR A 255 -10.73 -12.37 13.96
CA THR A 255 -10.44 -11.26 13.04
C THR A 255 -8.94 -11.13 12.75
N LEU A 256 -8.57 -10.41 11.68
CA LEU A 256 -7.15 -10.14 11.38
C LEU A 256 -6.40 -9.51 12.57
N PRO A 257 -6.86 -8.42 13.21
CA PRO A 257 -6.11 -7.83 14.32
C PRO A 257 -6.01 -8.77 15.54
N GLU A 258 -6.98 -9.66 15.77
CA GLU A 258 -6.85 -10.72 16.77
C GLU A 258 -5.76 -11.74 16.41
N ILE A 259 -5.75 -12.21 15.15
CA ILE A 259 -4.72 -13.14 14.63
C ILE A 259 -3.32 -12.54 14.81
N LEU A 260 -3.14 -11.26 14.47
CA LEU A 260 -1.86 -10.56 14.58
C LEU A 260 -1.42 -10.42 16.04
N ILE A 261 -2.26 -9.83 16.92
CA ILE A 261 -1.84 -9.52 18.29
C ILE A 261 -1.63 -10.77 19.15
N ASP A 262 -2.50 -11.79 19.04
CA ASP A 262 -2.34 -13.02 19.80
C ASP A 262 -1.20 -13.88 19.24
N GLY A 263 -0.87 -13.71 17.94
CA GLY A 263 0.28 -14.33 17.27
C GLY A 263 1.63 -13.66 17.56
N GLY A 264 1.64 -12.62 18.40
CA GLY A 264 2.87 -11.94 18.83
C GLY A 264 3.46 -10.98 17.80
N VAL A 265 2.62 -10.35 16.97
CA VAL A 265 3.04 -9.26 16.08
C VAL A 265 3.27 -7.98 16.89
N ASP A 266 4.45 -7.38 16.74
CA ASP A 266 4.85 -6.16 17.46
C ASP A 266 4.44 -4.90 16.72
N LEU A 267 4.57 -4.91 15.39
CA LEU A 267 4.39 -3.75 14.53
C LEU A 267 3.68 -4.13 13.23
N VAL A 268 2.65 -3.34 12.89
CA VAL A 268 1.92 -3.41 11.62
C VAL A 268 2.17 -2.12 10.85
N LEU A 269 2.63 -2.23 9.60
CA LEU A 269 2.94 -1.13 8.70
C LEU A 269 1.92 -1.05 7.56
N THR A 270 1.31 0.12 7.36
CA THR A 270 0.25 0.31 6.35
C THR A 270 0.35 1.61 5.54
N GLY A 271 -0.42 1.68 4.45
CA GLY A 271 -0.54 2.82 3.54
C GLY A 271 -1.99 3.28 3.27
N HIS A 272 -2.32 3.53 1.99
CA HIS A 272 -3.65 3.85 1.40
C HIS A 272 -4.24 5.24 1.73
N THR A 273 -4.04 5.68 2.96
CA THR A 273 -4.76 6.83 3.51
C THR A 273 -4.12 8.16 3.21
N HIS A 274 -2.98 8.18 2.57
CA HIS A 274 -2.22 9.38 2.20
C HIS A 274 -2.06 10.35 3.38
N THR A 275 -1.69 9.79 4.52
CA THR A 275 -1.41 10.48 5.77
C THR A 275 -0.45 9.60 6.60
N TYR A 276 -0.08 10.04 7.78
CA TYR A 276 0.46 9.11 8.78
C TYR A 276 -0.36 9.17 10.06
N GLU A 277 -0.47 8.01 10.70
CA GLU A 277 -1.18 7.83 11.95
C GLU A 277 -0.58 6.64 12.69
N VAL A 278 -0.33 6.84 13.98
CA VAL A 278 0.18 5.81 14.87
C VAL A 278 -0.85 5.48 15.92
N LEU A 279 -1.21 4.21 16.02
CA LEU A 279 -2.12 3.68 17.02
C LEU A 279 -1.46 2.52 17.73
N ARG A 280 -1.58 2.46 19.07
CA ARG A 280 -1.27 1.25 19.83
C ARG A 280 -2.55 0.61 20.26
N VAL A 281 -2.66 -0.68 19.99
CA VAL A 281 -3.79 -1.51 20.39
C VAL A 281 -3.31 -2.57 21.37
N SER A 282 -4.14 -2.91 22.36
CA SER A 282 -3.80 -3.91 23.37
C SER A 282 -4.95 -4.86 23.63
N ARG A 283 -4.60 -6.13 23.85
CA ARG A 283 -5.54 -7.23 24.09
C ARG A 283 -4.83 -8.35 24.84
N GLY A 284 -5.47 -8.89 25.87
CA GLY A 284 -4.98 -10.05 26.60
C GLY A 284 -3.58 -9.83 27.18
N GLY A 285 -3.28 -8.60 27.60
CA GLY A 285 -1.96 -8.22 28.12
C GLY A 285 -0.85 -8.07 27.07
N ARG A 286 -1.16 -8.22 25.78
CA ARG A 286 -0.25 -7.91 24.66
C ARG A 286 -0.55 -6.54 24.09
N SER A 287 0.45 -5.96 23.41
CA SER A 287 0.31 -4.70 22.69
C SER A 287 0.94 -4.81 21.32
N MET A 288 0.34 -4.16 20.34
CA MET A 288 0.80 -4.08 18.96
C MET A 288 0.73 -2.62 18.49
N LEU A 289 1.77 -2.15 17.81
CA LEU A 289 1.80 -0.84 17.19
C LEU A 289 1.29 -0.95 15.74
N SER A 290 0.34 -0.10 15.36
CA SER A 290 -0.15 0.06 13.99
C SER A 290 0.32 1.42 13.49
N VAL A 291 1.25 1.43 12.54
CA VAL A 291 1.84 2.63 11.96
C VAL A 291 1.45 2.71 10.50
N ASN A 292 0.63 3.70 10.17
CA ASN A 292 0.30 4.06 8.81
C ASN A 292 1.28 5.12 8.33
N VAL A 293 1.97 4.89 7.21
CA VAL A 293 2.88 5.85 6.55
C VAL A 293 2.58 5.87 5.06
N SER A 294 1.77 6.83 4.64
CA SER A 294 1.23 6.89 3.29
C SER A 294 1.46 8.26 2.67
N GLY A 295 2.07 8.29 1.48
CA GLY A 295 2.51 9.45 0.73
C GLY A 295 1.42 10.46 0.38
N LYS A 296 1.80 11.55 -0.26
CA LYS A 296 0.92 12.71 -0.41
C LYS A 296 -0.01 12.60 -1.61
N ALA A 297 -1.28 12.27 -1.39
CA ALA A 297 -2.31 12.54 -2.40
C ALA A 297 -3.73 12.88 -1.87
N GLY A 298 -4.03 14.17 -1.72
CA GLY A 298 -5.42 14.67 -1.67
C GLY A 298 -6.00 14.92 -0.26
N GLY A 299 -6.65 16.07 -0.10
CA GLY A 299 -6.90 16.71 1.21
C GLY A 299 -8.01 16.16 2.12
N SER A 300 -8.88 15.25 1.69
CA SER A 300 -9.96 14.69 2.54
C SER A 300 -9.54 13.47 3.38
N ARG A 301 -8.27 13.07 3.31
CA ARG A 301 -7.77 11.80 3.86
C ARG A 301 -7.04 11.92 5.19
N ARG A 302 -7.09 13.09 5.84
CA ARG A 302 -6.29 13.36 7.04
C ARG A 302 -6.79 12.60 8.26
N ALA A 303 -5.85 11.95 8.93
CA ALA A 303 -6.02 11.51 10.30
C ALA A 303 -6.28 12.72 11.22
N ARG A 304 -6.93 12.46 12.36
CA ARG A 304 -7.41 13.46 13.31
C ARG A 304 -6.98 13.04 14.70
N SER A 305 -6.65 14.01 15.55
CA SER A 305 -6.41 13.71 16.96
C SER A 305 -7.69 13.16 17.61
N VAL A 306 -7.58 12.05 18.34
CA VAL A 306 -8.68 11.37 19.03
C VAL A 306 -8.32 11.20 20.50
N GLN A 307 -9.05 11.88 21.39
CA GLN A 307 -8.78 11.87 22.84
C GLN A 307 -9.12 10.54 23.53
N ASP A 308 -10.21 9.89 23.11
CA ASP A 308 -10.62 8.57 23.58
C ASP A 308 -10.81 7.64 22.38
N PRO A 309 -9.71 7.07 21.85
CA PRO A 309 -9.75 6.25 20.64
C PRO A 309 -10.67 5.04 20.79
N MET A 310 -10.64 4.39 21.96
CA MET A 310 -11.47 3.23 22.24
C MET A 310 -12.96 3.52 22.05
N THR A 311 -13.47 4.56 22.72
CA THR A 311 -14.89 4.95 22.59
C THR A 311 -15.20 5.51 21.21
N ALA A 312 -14.29 6.32 20.64
CA ALA A 312 -14.53 6.98 19.35
C ALA A 312 -14.62 5.98 18.19
N PHE A 313 -13.72 4.99 18.13
CA PHE A 313 -13.78 3.95 17.10
C PHE A 313 -14.96 3.01 17.30
N GLY A 314 -15.28 2.65 18.55
CA GLY A 314 -16.50 1.88 18.87
C GLY A 314 -17.78 2.54 18.35
N ARG A 315 -17.93 3.86 18.55
CA ARG A 315 -19.07 4.64 18.02
C ARG A 315 -19.12 4.69 16.49
N ARG A 316 -17.98 4.50 15.82
CA ARG A 316 -17.87 4.50 14.35
C ARG A 316 -17.96 3.09 13.75
N GLY A 317 -18.16 2.06 14.59
CA GLY A 317 -18.45 0.70 14.15
C GLY A 317 -17.23 -0.22 14.05
N TRP A 318 -16.11 0.13 14.68
CA TRP A 318 -15.08 -0.87 15.00
C TRP A 318 -15.54 -1.71 16.19
N ASP A 319 -15.46 -3.03 16.07
CA ASP A 319 -15.79 -3.94 17.17
C ASP A 319 -14.64 -3.95 18.19
N MET A 320 -14.82 -3.19 19.26
CA MET A 320 -13.81 -3.05 20.32
C MET A 320 -13.97 -4.11 21.43
N ARG A 321 -14.89 -5.07 21.29
CA ARG A 321 -15.11 -6.10 22.32
C ARG A 321 -13.86 -6.97 22.48
N GLY A 322 -13.43 -7.16 23.72
CA GLY A 322 -12.24 -7.94 24.04
C GLY A 322 -10.92 -7.24 23.75
N TRP A 323 -10.93 -5.95 23.42
CA TRP A 323 -9.73 -5.10 23.42
C TRP A 323 -9.58 -4.40 24.77
N ASP A 324 -8.36 -4.28 25.26
CA ASP A 324 -8.05 -3.68 26.57
C ASP A 324 -7.94 -2.16 26.46
N ALA A 325 -7.19 -1.67 25.47
CA ALA A 325 -7.02 -0.24 25.20
C ALA A 325 -6.61 0.03 23.74
N VAL A 326 -6.98 1.23 23.27
CA VAL A 326 -6.43 1.84 22.05
C VAL A 326 -5.96 3.25 22.40
N SER A 327 -4.71 3.58 22.07
CA SER A 327 -4.15 4.92 22.20
C SER A 327 -3.60 5.41 20.86
N GLN A 328 -3.59 6.73 20.67
CA GLN A 328 -3.12 7.38 19.46
C GLN A 328 -1.87 8.20 19.75
N GLY A 329 -0.83 7.99 18.94
CA GLY A 329 0.42 8.74 19.00
C GLY A 329 0.53 9.76 17.90
N ALA A 330 1.69 9.74 17.23
CA ALA A 330 1.98 10.63 16.12
C ALA A 330 0.86 10.57 15.06
N VAL A 331 0.37 11.75 14.71
CA VAL A 331 -0.63 11.95 13.68
C VAL A 331 -0.17 13.12 12.82
N MET A 332 -0.40 13.01 11.51
CA MET A 332 -0.02 14.08 10.59
C MET A 332 -0.59 15.44 11.04
N PRO A 333 0.26 16.47 11.21
CA PRO A 333 -0.19 17.74 11.74
C PRO A 333 -1.16 18.45 10.80
N SER A 334 -1.97 19.34 11.35
CA SER A 334 -2.79 20.25 10.56
C SER A 334 -1.91 21.26 9.82
N GLY A 335 -1.57 20.98 8.56
CA GLY A 335 -0.77 21.88 7.72
C GLY A 335 -0.76 21.46 6.24
N PRO A 336 0.08 22.06 5.38
CA PRO A 336 0.37 21.49 4.07
C PRO A 336 0.83 20.03 4.23
N MET A 337 0.37 19.15 3.35
CA MET A 337 0.91 17.79 3.34
C MET A 337 2.35 17.86 2.86
N VAL A 338 3.25 17.28 3.66
CA VAL A 338 4.66 17.07 3.35
C VAL A 338 4.86 15.60 3.06
N ASN A 339 5.81 15.27 2.19
CA ASN A 339 6.20 13.87 2.03
C ASN A 339 6.90 13.38 3.29
N GLN A 340 6.81 12.08 3.52
CA GLN A 340 7.30 11.47 4.73
C GLN A 340 7.70 10.02 4.48
N PHE A 341 8.56 9.53 5.35
CA PHE A 341 8.88 8.12 5.49
C PHE A 341 9.03 7.78 6.97
N GLY A 342 8.76 6.53 7.32
CA GLY A 342 9.10 5.97 8.61
C GLY A 342 10.51 5.40 8.57
N LEU A 343 11.24 5.52 9.68
CA LEU A 343 12.50 4.82 9.90
C LEU A 343 12.32 3.91 11.10
N VAL A 344 12.36 2.61 10.86
CA VAL A 344 12.21 1.59 11.89
C VAL A 344 13.58 1.02 12.20
N THR A 345 13.98 1.06 13.47
CA THR A 345 15.26 0.55 13.96
C THR A 345 15.02 -0.65 14.85
N LEU A 346 15.68 -1.77 14.53
CA LEU A 346 15.84 -2.87 15.47
C LEU A 346 17.09 -2.59 16.32
N THR A 347 16.90 -2.41 17.61
CA THR A 347 18.00 -2.12 18.55
C THR A 347 18.80 -3.37 18.87
N ALA A 348 19.99 -3.20 19.45
CA ALA A 348 20.81 -4.32 19.93
C ALA A 348 20.13 -5.14 21.05
N THR A 349 19.13 -4.57 21.74
CA THR A 349 18.34 -5.26 22.77
C THR A 349 17.16 -6.04 22.17
N GLY A 350 16.91 -5.92 20.86
CA GLY A 350 15.80 -6.59 20.18
C GLY A 350 14.51 -5.78 20.15
N ASP A 351 14.53 -4.50 20.55
CA ASP A 351 13.36 -3.62 20.55
C ASP A 351 13.18 -2.95 19.19
N LEU A 352 11.92 -2.68 18.81
CA LEU A 352 11.59 -1.88 17.63
C LEU A 352 11.36 -0.41 18.04
N GLU A 353 12.17 0.47 17.48
CA GLU A 353 11.98 1.91 17.54
C GLU A 353 11.49 2.43 16.19
N CYS A 354 10.56 3.38 16.20
CA CYS A 354 9.99 3.96 15.00
C CYS A 354 9.94 5.49 15.13
N VAL A 355 10.36 6.16 14.07
CA VAL A 355 10.22 7.60 13.90
C VAL A 355 9.68 7.91 12.50
N ILE A 356 8.92 8.99 12.37
CA ILE A 356 8.45 9.54 11.10
C ILE A 356 9.30 10.77 10.75
N HIS A 357 9.90 10.77 9.56
CA HIS A 357 10.62 11.90 8.99
C HIS A 357 9.72 12.63 8.00
N HIS A 358 9.63 13.95 8.11
CA HIS A 358 9.10 14.77 7.03
C HIS A 358 10.25 15.20 6.11
N VAL A 359 10.05 15.03 4.81
CA VAL A 359 11.01 15.44 3.79
C VAL A 359 11.23 16.96 3.89
N GLY A 360 12.48 17.36 4.04
CA GLY A 360 12.93 18.74 4.23
C GLY A 360 12.91 19.22 5.69
N ASP A 361 12.50 18.39 6.65
CA ASP A 361 12.54 18.69 8.09
C ASP A 361 13.57 17.78 8.79
N PRO A 362 14.61 18.34 9.43
CA PRO A 362 15.59 17.54 10.16
C PRO A 362 15.03 16.91 11.45
N THR A 363 13.83 17.28 11.89
CA THR A 363 13.26 16.85 13.17
C THR A 363 12.40 15.59 12.99
N PRO A 364 12.84 14.41 13.46
CA PRO A 364 12.01 13.21 13.44
C PRO A 364 10.88 13.29 14.47
N HIS A 365 9.75 12.65 14.16
CA HIS A 365 8.60 12.52 15.04
C HIS A 365 8.51 11.08 15.57
N PRO A 366 8.68 10.83 16.88
CA PRO A 366 8.59 9.48 17.41
C PRO A 366 7.22 8.84 17.22
N CYS A 367 7.18 7.55 16.88
CA CYS A 367 5.95 6.77 16.79
C CYS A 367 5.39 6.38 18.18
N HIS A 368 5.61 7.17 19.22
CA HIS A 368 5.11 6.88 20.57
C HIS A 368 3.67 7.38 20.73
N PRO A 369 2.74 6.53 21.18
CA PRO A 369 1.42 6.92 21.67
C PRO A 369 1.41 7.62 23.02
#